data_AF-A0A970WFR2-F1
#
_entry.id   AF-A0A970WFR2-F1
#
_cell.length_a   1.000
_cell.length_b   1.000
_cell.length_c   1.000
_cell.angle_alpha   90.00
_cell.angle_beta   90.00
_cell.angle_gamma   90.00
#
_symmetry.space_group_name_H-M   'P 1'
#
loop_
_entity.id
_entity.type
_entity.pdbx_description
1 polymer ?
#
loop_
_entity_poly.entity_id
_entity_poly.type
_entity_poly.pdbx_seq_one_letter_code
_entity_poly.pdbx_strand_id
1 'polypeptide(L)'
;MSEKLWFENGLRFECTGCGDCCTGAPGFVWVNGEEIRALARVVGLSPEQFEATYVRRIGVRRSLGEYDNGDCVMFDPQQRRCLAYEARPRQCRTWPFWDSTVSTREDWEETCRDCPGCGKGPLVPAEEILARMQVIRV
;
A
#
# COMPACT_ATOMS: atom_id res chain seq x y z
N MET A 1 26.06 -12.97 14.29
CA MET A 1 24.96 -13.16 15.26
C MET A 1 23.71 -12.68 14.56
N SER A 2 22.73 -13.56 14.33
CA SER A 2 21.46 -13.13 13.72
C SER A 2 20.77 -12.21 14.72
N GLU A 3 20.63 -10.93 14.41
CA GLU A 3 19.77 -10.06 15.19
C GLU A 3 18.37 -10.67 15.20
N LYS A 4 17.85 -10.87 16.39
CA LYS A 4 16.56 -11.52 16.61
C LYS A 4 15.48 -10.51 16.24
N LEU A 5 14.76 -10.75 15.16
CA LEU A 5 13.64 -9.89 14.74
C LEU A 5 12.58 -9.90 15.84
N TRP A 6 12.07 -8.72 16.22
CA TRP A 6 11.07 -8.63 17.28
C TRP A 6 9.74 -9.32 16.89
N PHE A 7 9.48 -9.42 15.58
CA PHE A 7 8.34 -10.14 14.99
C PHE A 7 8.68 -11.58 14.56
N GLU A 8 9.68 -12.23 15.15
CA GLU A 8 10.06 -13.62 14.79
C GLU A 8 8.88 -14.61 14.80
N ASN A 9 7.87 -14.37 15.65
CA ASN A 9 6.68 -15.21 15.79
C ASN A 9 5.56 -14.81 14.80
N GLY A 10 5.84 -13.91 13.86
CA GLY A 10 4.88 -13.35 12.93
C GLY A 10 4.02 -12.25 13.53
N LEU A 11 3.21 -11.63 12.68
CA LEU A 11 2.24 -10.58 13.02
C LEU A 11 0.88 -10.92 12.42
N ARG A 12 -0.21 -10.53 13.08
CA ARG A 12 -1.55 -10.76 12.56
C ARG A 12 -1.99 -9.59 11.69
N PHE A 13 -2.53 -9.88 10.51
CA PHE A 13 -3.12 -8.85 9.66
C PHE A 13 -4.23 -9.39 8.77
N GLU A 14 -5.31 -8.62 8.66
CA GLU A 14 -6.36 -8.81 7.65
C GLU A 14 -6.86 -7.45 7.17
N CYS A 15 -6.80 -7.19 5.87
CA CYS A 15 -7.32 -5.95 5.32
C CYS A 15 -8.86 -5.94 5.45
N THR A 16 -9.40 -4.97 6.17
CA THR A 16 -10.85 -4.82 6.38
C THR A 16 -11.56 -4.04 5.27
N GLY A 17 -10.80 -3.54 4.28
CA GLY A 17 -11.33 -2.66 3.24
C GLY A 17 -11.83 -1.30 3.76
N CYS A 18 -11.27 -0.80 4.87
CA CYS A 18 -11.65 0.47 5.48
C CYS A 18 -11.36 1.72 4.62
N GLY A 19 -10.38 1.61 3.71
CA GLY A 19 -9.95 2.70 2.85
C GLY A 19 -8.94 3.66 3.45
N ASP A 20 -8.58 3.51 4.74
CA ASP A 20 -7.74 4.48 5.46
C ASP A 20 -6.34 4.63 4.85
N CYS A 21 -5.78 3.57 4.26
CA CYS A 21 -4.49 3.64 3.55
C CYS A 21 -4.55 4.38 2.20
N CYS A 22 -5.74 4.83 1.76
CA CYS A 22 -5.97 5.48 0.47
C CYS A 22 -6.45 6.93 0.59
N THR A 23 -6.59 7.48 1.81
CA THR A 23 -7.23 8.77 2.09
C THR A 23 -6.54 9.48 3.27
N GLY A 24 -6.79 10.77 3.44
CA GLY A 24 -6.52 11.50 4.69
C GLY A 24 -5.13 12.14 4.80
N ALA A 25 -4.12 11.65 4.08
CA ALA A 25 -2.81 12.29 4.03
C ALA A 25 -2.15 12.12 2.66
N PRO A 26 -1.52 13.18 2.10
CA PRO A 26 -0.78 13.06 0.87
C PRO A 26 0.45 12.17 1.05
N GLY A 27 0.75 11.34 0.05
CA GLY A 27 1.83 10.38 0.06
C GLY A 27 2.16 9.86 -1.34
N PHE A 28 3.18 9.01 -1.45
CA PHE A 28 3.58 8.45 -2.74
C PHE A 28 3.14 7.00 -2.84
N VAL A 29 2.44 6.67 -3.93
CA VAL A 29 2.19 5.29 -4.34
C VAL A 29 2.95 5.05 -5.62
N TRP A 30 4.17 4.52 -5.49
CA TRP A 30 5.05 4.30 -6.62
C TRP A 30 4.53 3.19 -7.52
N VAL A 31 4.55 3.44 -8.83
CA VAL A 31 4.06 2.50 -9.85
C VAL A 31 5.07 2.29 -10.97
N ASN A 32 5.14 1.06 -11.46
CA ASN A 32 5.88 0.68 -12.66
C ASN A 32 4.93 0.51 -13.88
N GLY A 33 5.49 0.19 -15.04
CA GLY A 33 4.72 0.07 -16.28
C GLY A 33 3.70 -1.09 -16.28
N GLU A 34 3.98 -2.19 -15.57
CA GLU A 34 3.03 -3.31 -15.44
C GLU A 34 1.85 -2.93 -14.56
N GLU A 35 2.11 -2.23 -13.45
CA GLU A 35 1.08 -1.74 -12.55
C GLU A 35 0.19 -0.70 -13.24
N ILE A 36 0.79 0.23 -13.99
CA ILE A 36 0.04 1.19 -14.82
C ILE A 36 -0.88 0.46 -15.81
N ARG A 37 -0.38 -0.57 -16.52
CA ARG A 37 -1.22 -1.38 -17.43
C ARG A 37 -2.34 -2.13 -16.69
N ALA A 38 -2.08 -2.63 -15.48
CA ALA A 38 -3.10 -3.32 -14.69
C ALA A 38 -4.19 -2.36 -14.21
N LEU A 39 -3.79 -1.18 -13.73
CA LEU A 39 -4.69 -0.14 -13.25
C LEU A 39 -5.51 0.48 -14.37
N ALA A 40 -4.90 0.74 -15.53
CA ALA A 40 -5.59 1.28 -16.71
C ALA A 40 -6.75 0.38 -17.15
N ARG A 41 -6.58 -0.95 -17.10
CA ARG A 41 -7.63 -1.92 -17.43
C ARG A 41 -8.84 -1.84 -16.49
N VAL A 42 -8.63 -1.52 -15.20
CA VAL A 42 -9.73 -1.39 -14.23
C VAL A 42 -10.68 -0.25 -14.60
N VAL A 43 -10.12 0.86 -15.09
CA VAL A 43 -10.88 2.07 -15.45
C VAL A 43 -11.19 2.17 -16.94
N GLY A 44 -10.85 1.14 -17.73
CA GLY A 44 -11.16 1.09 -19.16
C GLY A 44 -10.35 2.07 -20.04
N LEU A 45 -9.14 2.44 -19.62
CA LEU A 45 -8.27 3.37 -20.34
C LEU A 45 -7.08 2.64 -20.98
N SER A 46 -6.46 3.26 -22.00
CA SER A 46 -5.12 2.86 -22.43
C SER A 46 -4.07 3.18 -21.36
N PRO A 47 -2.91 2.50 -21.34
CA PRO A 47 -1.84 2.82 -20.40
C PRO A 47 -1.36 4.28 -20.50
N GLU A 48 -1.32 4.83 -21.71
CA GLU A 48 -0.91 6.21 -21.99
C GLU A 48 -1.93 7.22 -21.46
N GLN A 49 -3.22 6.94 -21.68
CA GLN A 49 -4.31 7.76 -21.12
C GLN A 49 -4.29 7.72 -19.59
N PHE A 50 -4.14 6.52 -19.01
CA PHE A 50 -4.04 6.37 -17.56
C PHE A 50 -2.85 7.14 -16.98
N GLU A 51 -1.68 7.04 -17.61
CA GLU A 51 -0.48 7.75 -17.15
C GLU A 51 -0.67 9.27 -17.24
N ALA A 52 -1.31 9.78 -18.29
CA ALA A 52 -1.60 11.20 -18.44
C ALA A 52 -2.65 11.72 -17.44
N THR A 53 -3.62 10.90 -17.04
CA THR A 53 -4.73 11.32 -16.16
C THR A 53 -4.45 11.10 -14.68
N TYR A 54 -3.80 9.98 -14.32
CA TYR A 54 -3.76 9.47 -12.94
C TYR A 54 -2.36 9.30 -12.37
N VAL A 55 -1.30 9.57 -13.14
CA VAL A 55 0.08 9.40 -12.70
C VAL A 55 0.80 10.74 -12.69
N ARG A 56 1.51 11.01 -11.59
CA ARG A 56 2.44 12.14 -11.47
C ARG A 56 3.89 11.66 -11.57
N ARG A 57 4.74 12.44 -12.23
CA ARG A 57 6.19 12.17 -12.32
C ARG A 57 6.92 12.96 -11.25
N ILE A 58 7.74 12.27 -10.46
CA ILE A 58 8.58 12.83 -9.41
C ILE A 58 10.02 12.46 -9.73
N GLY A 59 10.74 13.39 -10.38
CA GLY A 59 12.03 13.10 -11.00
C GLY A 59 11.90 11.98 -12.04
N VAL A 60 12.64 10.89 -11.84
CA VAL A 60 12.61 9.70 -12.71
C VAL A 60 11.50 8.70 -12.34
N ARG A 61 10.84 8.88 -11.19
CA ARG A 61 9.86 7.94 -10.66
C ARG A 61 8.44 8.37 -11.01
N ARG A 62 7.51 7.42 -10.96
CA ARG A 62 6.08 7.59 -11.24
C ARG A 62 5.28 7.20 -10.02
N SER A 63 4.38 8.07 -9.58
CA SER A 63 3.45 7.83 -8.49
C SER A 63 2.02 7.98 -8.98
N LEU A 64 1.08 7.26 -8.40
CA LEU A 64 -0.32 7.65 -8.52
C LEU A 64 -0.50 9.09 -8.02
N GLY A 65 -1.40 9.80 -8.68
CA GLY A 65 -1.87 11.11 -8.26
C GLY A 65 -2.78 11.02 -7.05
N GLU A 66 -3.08 12.19 -6.52
CA GLU A 66 -3.98 12.38 -5.39
C GLU A 66 -4.92 13.54 -5.74
N TYR A 67 -6.14 13.49 -5.24
CA TYR A 67 -7.06 14.62 -5.27
C TYR A 67 -6.64 15.67 -4.22
N ASP A 68 -7.23 16.86 -4.29
CA ASP A 68 -6.87 17.99 -3.40
C ASP A 68 -7.06 17.68 -1.91
N ASN A 69 -7.93 16.72 -1.58
CA ASN A 69 -8.17 16.26 -0.21
C ASN A 69 -7.19 15.16 0.26
N GLY A 70 -6.19 14.79 -0.56
CA GLY A 70 -5.22 13.73 -0.25
C GLY A 70 -5.71 12.32 -0.58
N ASP A 71 -6.88 12.16 -1.21
CA ASP A 71 -7.35 10.84 -1.63
C ASP A 71 -6.58 10.35 -2.84
N CYS A 72 -6.16 9.09 -2.80
CA CYS A 72 -5.60 8.43 -3.98
C CYS A 72 -6.63 8.47 -5.13
N VAL A 73 -6.16 8.69 -6.36
CA VAL A 73 -7.01 8.69 -7.57
C VAL A 73 -7.79 7.39 -7.82
N MET A 74 -7.44 6.31 -7.12
CA MET A 74 -8.15 5.02 -7.16
C MET A 74 -9.08 4.78 -5.97
N PHE A 75 -9.34 5.79 -5.14
CA PHE A 75 -10.25 5.72 -4.01
C PHE A 75 -11.69 6.04 -4.43
N ASP A 76 -12.64 5.19 -4.03
CA ASP A 76 -14.08 5.45 -4.12
C ASP A 76 -14.54 6.12 -2.83
N PRO A 77 -14.88 7.42 -2.83
CA PRO A 77 -15.31 8.11 -1.61
C PRO A 77 -16.73 7.71 -1.17
N GLN A 78 -17.57 7.18 -2.07
CA GLN A 78 -18.93 6.74 -1.72
C GLN A 78 -18.89 5.42 -0.96
N GLN A 79 -18.08 4.47 -1.44
CA GLN A 79 -17.92 3.16 -0.80
C GLN A 79 -16.80 3.11 0.24
N ARG A 80 -15.95 4.15 0.29
CA ARG A 80 -14.70 4.20 1.07
C ARG A 80 -13.78 3.02 0.80
N ARG A 81 -13.58 2.67 -0.47
CA ARG A 81 -12.81 1.48 -0.88
C ARG A 81 -11.92 1.78 -2.07
N CYS A 82 -10.90 0.95 -2.28
CA CYS A 82 -10.07 1.04 -3.49
C CYS A 82 -10.85 0.46 -4.69
N LEU A 83 -11.03 1.26 -5.74
CA LEU A 83 -11.64 0.85 -7.01
C LEU A 83 -10.84 -0.25 -7.72
N ALA A 84 -9.53 -0.29 -7.47
CA ALA A 84 -8.59 -1.21 -8.09
C ALA A 84 -8.01 -2.24 -7.09
N TYR A 85 -8.81 -2.69 -6.11
CA TYR A 85 -8.33 -3.53 -5.00
C TYR A 85 -7.51 -4.76 -5.46
N GLU A 86 -8.00 -5.48 -6.48
CA GLU A 86 -7.31 -6.64 -7.06
C GLU A 86 -6.06 -6.26 -7.87
N ALA A 87 -6.08 -5.08 -8.49
CA ALA A 87 -4.99 -4.55 -9.31
C ALA A 87 -4.03 -3.62 -8.53
N ARG A 88 -4.13 -3.59 -7.19
CA ARG A 88 -3.33 -2.70 -6.34
C ARG A 88 -1.84 -2.78 -6.67
N PRO A 89 -1.12 -1.65 -6.71
CA PRO A 89 0.33 -1.65 -6.80
C PRO A 89 0.96 -2.47 -5.70
N ARG A 90 2.16 -2.97 -5.94
CA ARG A 90 2.97 -3.73 -4.98
C ARG A 90 3.05 -3.02 -3.63
N GLN A 91 3.25 -1.71 -3.61
CA GLN A 91 3.25 -0.89 -2.39
C GLN A 91 1.94 -0.99 -1.60
N CYS A 92 0.80 -0.84 -2.26
CA CYS A 92 -0.50 -0.95 -1.61
C CYS A 92 -0.82 -2.39 -1.15
N ARG A 93 -0.29 -3.41 -1.84
CA ARG A 93 -0.48 -4.82 -1.46
C ARG A 93 0.36 -5.23 -0.26
N THR A 94 1.49 -4.60 -0.04
CA THR A 94 2.39 -4.93 1.08
C THR A 94 2.07 -4.20 2.37
N TRP A 95 1.15 -3.22 2.35
CA TRP A 95 0.64 -2.61 3.59
C TRP A 95 0.07 -3.68 4.54
N PRO A 96 0.32 -3.63 5.86
CA PRO A 96 1.11 -2.66 6.63
C PRO A 96 2.53 -3.19 6.94
N PHE A 97 3.14 -3.95 6.04
CA PHE A 97 4.48 -4.55 6.23
C PHE A 97 5.56 -3.75 5.48
N TRP A 98 5.56 -2.44 5.68
CA TRP A 98 6.60 -1.54 5.19
C TRP A 98 7.69 -1.40 6.26
N ASP A 99 8.90 -1.00 5.86
CA ASP A 99 10.01 -0.81 6.80
C ASP A 99 9.63 0.15 7.92
N SER A 100 8.93 1.25 7.61
CA SER A 100 8.46 2.25 8.57
C SER A 100 7.39 1.78 9.55
N THR A 101 6.71 0.66 9.29
CA THR A 101 5.60 0.17 10.11
C THR A 101 5.97 -1.05 10.95
N VAL A 102 7.07 -1.74 10.62
CA VAL A 102 7.50 -2.96 11.32
C VAL A 102 8.94 -2.91 11.82
N SER A 103 9.64 -1.77 11.68
CA SER A 103 11.01 -1.59 12.17
C SER A 103 11.11 -1.89 13.66
N THR A 104 10.18 -1.36 14.46
CA THR A 104 10.09 -1.62 15.89
C THR A 104 8.69 -2.11 16.28
N ARG A 105 8.57 -2.62 17.51
CA ARG A 105 7.27 -3.00 18.06
C ARG A 105 6.38 -1.78 18.23
N GLU A 106 6.96 -0.65 18.59
CA GLU A 106 6.31 0.63 18.78
C GLU A 106 5.70 1.15 17.46
N ASP A 107 6.44 1.07 16.35
CA ASP A 107 5.95 1.45 15.01
C ASP A 107 4.72 0.62 14.60
N TRP A 108 4.76 -0.68 14.92
CA TRP A 108 3.64 -1.58 14.65
C TRP A 108 2.43 -1.26 15.51
N GLU A 109 2.64 -1.02 16.81
CA GLU A 109 1.58 -0.63 17.73
C GLU A 109 0.94 0.70 17.32
N GLU A 110 1.72 1.66 16.82
CA GLU A 110 1.22 2.91 16.25
C GLU A 110 0.39 2.66 14.99
N THR A 111 0.93 1.88 14.04
CA THR A 111 0.19 1.49 12.82
C THR A 111 -1.14 0.80 13.16
N CYS A 112 -1.18 0.03 14.25
CA CYS A 112 -2.38 -0.65 14.73
C CYS A 112 -3.43 0.28 15.37
N ARG A 113 -3.07 1.52 15.72
CA ARG A 113 -4.06 2.53 16.15
C ARG A 113 -4.87 3.07 14.97
N ASP A 114 -4.22 3.19 13.81
CA ASP A 114 -4.84 3.77 12.61
C ASP A 114 -5.42 2.72 11.66
N CYS A 115 -4.83 1.52 11.61
CA CYS A 115 -5.27 0.45 10.73
C CYS A 115 -6.13 -0.59 11.47
N PRO A 116 -7.46 -0.67 11.23
CA PRO A 116 -8.34 -1.61 11.92
C PRO A 116 -8.05 -3.10 11.62
N GLY A 117 -7.28 -3.38 10.57
CA GLY A 117 -6.83 -4.73 10.21
C GLY A 117 -5.55 -5.19 10.90
N CYS A 118 -4.77 -4.25 11.44
CA CYS A 118 -3.50 -4.52 12.10
C CYS A 118 -3.72 -5.25 13.43
N GLY A 119 -2.96 -6.32 13.65
CA GLY A 119 -3.10 -7.19 14.84
C GLY A 119 -4.34 -8.10 14.81
N LYS A 120 -5.09 -8.16 13.70
CA LYS A 120 -6.30 -8.97 13.53
C LYS A 120 -6.12 -10.03 12.44
N GLY A 121 -7.03 -11.01 12.40
CA GLY A 121 -7.05 -12.02 11.35
C GLY A 121 -5.90 -13.04 11.40
N PRO A 122 -5.50 -13.61 10.25
CA PRO A 122 -4.52 -14.69 10.18
C PRO A 122 -3.12 -14.22 10.57
N LEU A 123 -2.31 -15.18 11.04
CA LEU A 123 -0.91 -14.95 11.33
C LEU A 123 -0.12 -14.92 10.02
N VAL A 124 0.60 -13.82 9.80
CA VAL A 124 1.57 -13.67 8.71
C VAL A 124 2.95 -14.06 9.25
N PRO A 125 3.60 -15.11 8.72
CA PRO A 125 4.91 -15.56 9.16
C PRO A 125 6.00 -14.50 8.97
N ALA A 126 7.04 -14.53 9.81
CA ALA A 126 8.16 -13.58 9.73
C ALA A 126 8.86 -13.59 8.35
N GLU A 127 8.98 -14.75 7.71
CA GLU A 127 9.54 -14.86 6.35
C GLU A 127 8.73 -14.07 5.31
N GLU A 128 7.41 -14.09 5.43
CA GLU A 128 6.51 -13.39 4.51
C GLU A 128 6.55 -11.88 4.77
N ILE A 129 6.63 -11.47 6.04
CA ILE A 129 6.82 -10.07 6.43
C ILE A 129 8.11 -9.53 5.81
N LEU A 130 9.23 -10.25 5.97
CA LEU A 130 10.52 -9.88 5.38
C LEU A 130 10.45 -9.79 3.85
N ALA A 131 9.79 -10.75 3.19
CA ALA A 131 9.61 -10.73 1.75
C ALA A 131 8.83 -9.48 1.30
N ARG A 132 7.74 -9.12 2.01
CA ARG A 132 6.92 -7.93 1.71
C ARG A 132 7.69 -6.63 1.93
N MET A 133 8.53 -6.53 2.97
CA MET A 133 9.39 -5.38 3.22
C MET A 133 10.37 -5.14 2.06
N GLN A 134 10.94 -6.21 1.50
CA GLN A 134 11.90 -6.11 0.39
C GLN A 134 11.29 -5.58 -0.91
N VAL A 135 9.97 -5.71 -1.10
CA VAL A 135 9.28 -5.22 -2.31
C VAL A 135 9.35 -3.70 -2.43
N ILE A 136 9.40 -2.99 -1.30
CA ILE A 136 9.35 -1.52 -1.22
C ILE A 136 10.68 -0.91 -0.80
N ARG A 137 11.72 -1.73 -0.57
CA ARG A 137 13.08 -1.23 -0.44
C ARG A 137 13.56 -0.76 -1.81
N VAL A 138 13.57 0.56 -1.98
CA VAL A 138 14.07 1.27 -3.15
C VAL A 138 15.43 1.84 -2.82
#